data_AF-A0A2E4J2G6-F1
#
_entry.id   AF-A0A2E4J2G6-F1
#
_cell.length_a   1.000
_cell.length_b   1.000
_cell.length_c   1.000
_cell.angle_alpha   90.00
_cell.angle_beta   90.00
_cell.angle_gamma   90.00
#
_symmetry.space_group_name_H-M   'P 1'
#
loop_
_entity.id
_entity.type
_entity.pdbx_description
1 polymer ?
#
loop_
_entity_poly.entity_id
_entity_poly.type
_entity_poly.pdbx_seq_one_letter_code
_entity_poly.pdbx_strand_id
1 'polypeptide(L)' 'MSDLPTVAVIYCILVGVMFLGLWLYYDRRDHSRFERERRRRTFHCIRCDHVYEGPADAEQKVCPECSHENVRLKF' A
#
# COMPACT_ATOMS: atom_id res chain seq x y z
N MET A 1 -3.33 -50.26 0.91
CA MET A 1 -2.86 -49.37 -0.17
C MET A 1 -3.78 -48.17 -0.21
N SER A 2 -3.27 -46.94 -0.21
CA SER A 2 -4.09 -45.76 -0.51
C SER A 2 -4.36 -45.73 -2.01
N ASP A 3 -5.63 -45.57 -2.40
CA ASP A 3 -6.05 -45.55 -3.80
C ASP A 3 -5.50 -44.33 -4.53
N LEU A 4 -5.12 -44.50 -5.80
CA LEU A 4 -4.64 -43.44 -6.69
C LEU A 4 -5.50 -42.15 -6.65
N PRO A 5 -6.85 -42.20 -6.71
CA PRO A 5 -7.68 -41.00 -6.60
C PRO A 5 -7.52 -40.28 -5.26
N THR A 6 -7.39 -41.01 -4.15
CA THR A 6 -7.21 -40.41 -2.83
C THR A 6 -5.90 -39.65 -2.76
N VAL A 7 -4.82 -40.23 -3.29
CA VAL A 7 -3.51 -39.57 -3.36
C VAL A 7 -3.55 -38.33 -4.26
N ALA A 8 -4.24 -38.41 -5.41
CA ALA A 8 -4.39 -37.29 -6.32
C ALA A 8 -5.15 -36.11 -5.68
N VAL A 9 -6.24 -36.38 -4.96
CA VAL A 9 -7.01 -35.34 -4.26
C VAL A 9 -6.16 -34.66 -3.19
N ILE A 10 -5.44 -35.43 -2.38
CA ILE A 10 -4.54 -34.88 -1.35
C ILE A 10 -3.47 -33.99 -1.98
N TYR A 11 -2.86 -34.45 -3.08
CA TYR A 11 -1.85 -33.68 -3.80
C TYR A 11 -2.42 -32.34 -4.32
N CYS A 12 -3.59 -32.36 -4.96
CA CYS A 12 -4.24 -31.15 -5.45
C CYS A 12 -4.54 -30.15 -4.31
N ILE A 13 -4.99 -30.63 -3.15
CA ILE A 13 -5.24 -29.79 -1.97
C ILE A 13 -3.93 -29.18 -1.48
N LEU A 14 -2.86 -29.96 -1.34
CA LEU A 14 -1.55 -29.47 -0.88
C LEU A 14 -1.00 -28.40 -1.82
N VAL A 15 -1.07 -28.63 -3.13
CA VAL A 15 -0.66 -27.65 -4.14
C VAL A 15 -1.51 -26.39 -4.06
N GLY A 16 -2.84 -26.54 -3.94
CA GLY A 16 -3.76 -25.41 -3.77
C GLY A 16 -3.43 -24.57 -2.54
N VAL A 17 -3.24 -25.20 -1.38
CA VAL A 17 -2.86 -24.54 -0.12
C VAL A 17 -1.49 -23.86 -0.24
N MET A 18 -0.52 -24.49 -0.91
CA MET A 18 0.80 -23.91 -1.14
C MET A 18 0.69 -22.62 -1.96
N PHE A 19 -0.05 -22.63 -3.07
CA PHE A 19 -0.26 -21.43 -3.90
C PHE A 19 -1.03 -20.34 -3.16
N LEU A 20 -2.08 -20.70 -2.43
CA LEU A 20 -2.89 -19.75 -1.65
C LEU A 20 -2.05 -19.11 -0.54
N GLY A 21 -1.25 -19.90 0.18
CA GLY A 21 -0.35 -19.42 1.22
C GLY A 21 0.74 -18.51 0.67
N LEU A 22 1.33 -18.88 -0.47
CA LEU A 22 2.34 -18.07 -1.15
C LEU A 22 1.76 -16.73 -1.62
N TRP A 23 0.57 -16.76 -2.20
CA TRP A 23 -0.14 -15.57 -2.64
C TRP A 23 -0.45 -14.64 -1.47
N LEU A 24 -1.02 -15.15 -0.38
CA LEU A 24 -1.28 -14.36 0.83
C LEU A 24 0.00 -13.81 1.46
N TYR A 25 1.09 -14.58 1.45
CA TYR A 25 2.38 -14.10 1.95
C TYR A 25 2.90 -12.92 1.15
N TYR A 26 2.89 -13.03 -0.18
CA TYR A 26 3.35 -11.94 -1.06
C TYR A 26 2.41 -10.75 -1.03
N ASP A 27 1.11 -10.95 -1.05
CA ASP A 27 0.11 -9.89 -0.96
C ASP A 27 0.32 -9.07 0.32
N ARG A 28 0.43 -9.71 1.49
CA ARG A 28 0.69 -9.01 2.75
C ARG A 28 2.05 -8.31 2.78
N ARG A 29 3.09 -8.96 2.24
CA ARG A 29 4.44 -8.37 2.19
C ARG A 29 4.44 -7.11 1.34
N ASP A 30 3.78 -7.14 0.19
CA ASP A 30 3.79 -6.06 -0.79
C ASP A 30 2.86 -4.91 -0.37
N HIS A 31 1.74 -5.23 0.27
CA HIS A 31 0.79 -4.25 0.81
C HIS A 31 1.45 -3.25 1.77
N SER A 32 2.46 -3.70 2.54
CA SER A 32 3.21 -2.85 3.47
C SER A 32 4.08 -1.79 2.78
N ARG A 33 4.51 -2.05 1.53
CA ARG A 33 5.31 -1.09 0.75
C ARG A 33 4.41 -0.12 -0.01
N PHE A 34 3.35 -0.61 -0.62
CA PHE A 34 2.42 0.24 -1.37
C PHE A 34 1.63 1.23 -0.51
N GLU A 35 1.25 0.88 0.72
CA GLU A 35 0.57 1.83 1.63
C GLU A 35 1.47 3.01 2.05
N ARG A 36 2.79 2.82 2.14
CA ARG A 36 3.73 3.92 2.44
C ARG A 36 3.92 4.86 1.24
N GLU A 37 3.98 4.31 0.03
CA GLU A 37 4.12 5.09 -1.19
C GLU A 37 2.82 5.86 -1.52
N ARG A 38 1.65 5.24 -1.27
CA ARG A 38 0.34 5.78 -1.66
C ARG A 38 -0.26 6.78 -0.66
N ARG A 39 0.21 6.81 0.58
CA ARG A 39 -0.16 7.84 1.56
C ARG A 39 0.67 9.11 1.42
N ARG A 40 1.11 9.48 0.22
CA ARG A 40 1.60 10.84 0.01
C ARG A 40 0.38 11.75 -0.10
N ARG A 41 0.24 12.66 0.87
CA ARG A 41 -0.78 13.71 0.78
C ARG A 41 -0.23 14.79 -0.12
N THR A 42 -0.97 15.11 -1.16
CA THR A 42 -0.69 16.26 -2.01
C THR A 42 -1.13 17.53 -1.28
N PHE A 43 -0.21 18.47 -1.12
CA PHE A 43 -0.46 19.80 -0.59
C PHE A 43 -0.46 20.81 -1.73
N HIS A 44 -1.40 21.75 -1.68
CA HIS A 44 -1.45 22.90 -2.58
C HIS A 44 -1.20 24.15 -1.76
N CYS A 45 -0.30 25.03 -2.24
CA CYS A 45 -0.04 26.30 -1.59
C CYS A 45 -0.97 27.39 -2.10
N ILE A 46 -1.70 28.03 -1.19
CA ILE A 46 -2.63 29.14 -1.53
C ILE A 46 -1.92 30.42 -2.00
N ARG A 47 -0.61 30.54 -1.79
CA ARG A 47 0.15 31.78 -2.06
C ARG A 47 0.93 31.76 -3.36
N CYS A 48 1.45 30.60 -3.76
CA CYS A 48 2.23 30.43 -4.99
C CYS A 48 1.65 29.38 -5.94
N ASP A 49 0.49 28.80 -5.63
CA ASP A 49 -0.16 27.73 -6.40
C ASP A 49 0.67 26.46 -6.58
N HIS A 50 1.80 26.35 -5.87
CA HIS A 50 2.69 25.21 -5.98
C HIS A 50 2.08 23.96 -5.34
N VAL A 51 2.10 22.85 -6.09
CA VAL A 51 1.60 21.55 -5.66
C VAL A 51 2.78 20.65 -5.30
N TYR A 52 2.79 20.09 -4.09
CA TYR A 52 3.90 19.29 -3.58
C TYR A 52 3.43 18.11 -2.72
N GLU A 53 4.22 17.04 -2.71
CA GLU A 53 3.93 15.84 -1.92
C GLU A 53 4.50 15.96 -0.50
N GLY A 54 3.73 15.56 0.50
CA GLY A 54 4.15 15.50 1.89
C GLY A 54 3.86 14.14 2.53
N PRO A 55 4.49 13.87 3.68
CA PRO A 55 4.22 12.65 4.43
C PRO A 55 2.75 12.57 4.81
N ALA A 56 2.21 11.35 4.82
CA ALA A 56 0.82 10.98 5.12
C ALA A 56 0.22 11.68 6.34
N ASP A 57 1.07 11.89 7.33
CA ASP A 57 0.71 12.30 8.69
C ASP A 57 0.93 13.79 8.93
N ALA A 58 1.47 14.52 7.94
CA ALA A 58 1.57 15.96 8.05
C ALA A 58 0.16 16.58 8.00
N GLU A 59 -0.23 17.27 9.06
CA GLU A 59 -1.39 18.16 9.08
C GLU A 59 -1.04 19.56 8.54
N GLN A 60 0.25 19.91 8.58
CA GLN A 60 0.80 21.20 8.16
C GLN A 60 2.16 20.96 7.50
N LYS A 61 2.43 21.63 6.37
CA LYS A 61 3.74 21.57 5.71
C LYS A 61 4.09 22.91 5.10
N VAL A 62 5.30 23.38 5.36
CA VAL A 62 5.85 24.60 4.76
C VAL A 62 6.07 24.39 3.27
N CYS A 63 5.62 25.34 2.45
CA CYS A 63 5.89 25.35 1.02
C CYS A 63 7.40 25.56 0.78
N PRO A 64 8.06 24.72 -0.04
CA PRO A 64 9.49 24.86 -0.33
C PRO A 64 9.84 26.11 -1.13
N GLU A 65 8.87 26.73 -1.81
CA GLU A 65 9.11 27.85 -2.72
C GLU A 65 8.86 29.21 -2.08
N CYS A 66 7.77 29.36 -1.32
CA CYS A 66 7.39 30.64 -0.72
C CYS A 66 7.50 30.66 0.81
N SER A 67 7.96 29.57 1.44
CA SER A 67 8.05 29.41 2.90
C SER A 67 6.74 29.63 3.67
N HIS A 68 5.60 29.62 2.98
CA HIS A 68 4.29 29.75 3.60
C HIS A 68 3.86 28.43 4.25
N GLU A 69 3.28 28.51 5.44
CA GLU A 69 2.77 27.37 6.18
C GLU A 69 1.35 27.04 5.70
N ASN A 70 1.20 25.94 4.95
CA ASN A 70 -0.10 25.50 4.46
C ASN A 70 -0.67 24.44 5.40
N VAL A 71 -1.86 24.73 5.95
CA VAL A 71 -2.69 23.77 6.68
C VAL A 71 -3.40 22.85 5.71
N ARG A 72 -3.66 21.60 6.12
CA ARG A 72 -4.41 20.63 5.32
C ARG A 72 -5.82 21.16 5.00
N LEU A 73 -6.13 21.28 3.71
CA LEU A 73 -7.48 21.56 3.22
C LEU A 73 -8.40 20.37 3.58
N LYS A 74 -9.40 20.61 4.43
CA LYS A 74 -10.56 19.72 4.61
C LYS A 74 -11.64 20.23 3.66
N PHE A 75 -12.01 19.40 2.69
CA PHE A 75 -13.23 19.58 1.90
C PHE A 75 -14.40 18.92 2.61
#